data_AF-A0A0F9HTT3-F1
#
_entry.id   AF-A0A0F9HTT3-F1
#
_cell.length_a   1.000
_cell.length_b   1.000
_cell.length_c   1.000
_cell.angle_alpha   90.00
_cell.angle_beta   90.00
_cell.angle_gamma   90.00
#
_symmetry.space_group_name_H-M   'P 1'
#
loop_
_entity.id
_entity.type
_entity.pdbx_description
1 polymer ?
#
loop_
_entity_poly.entity_id
_entity_poly.type
_entity_poly.pdbx_seq_one_letter_code
_entity_poly.pdbx_strand_id
1 'polypeptide(L)'
;MAKRLGRPDNLNDAVEAMGYNIGQTPHEFLGADGDKSFTYKNLVMHGGLNKPTEQELLDKLTEIQAEWDVANAPYILNRGRAYPPVSDQLDMMYHDQKDGTTVWLDTIEAVKTKYPKPSN
;
A
#
# COMPACT_ATOMS: atom_id res chain seq x y z
N MET A 1 -13.11 -5.33 -9.43
CA MET A 1 -13.02 -4.29 -8.39
C MET A 1 -12.03 -3.24 -8.86
N ALA A 2 -12.46 -2.00 -9.03
CA ALA A 2 -11.55 -0.93 -9.44
C ALA A 2 -10.58 -0.66 -8.28
N LYS A 3 -9.31 -1.05 -8.43
CA LYS A 3 -8.27 -0.78 -7.44
C LYS A 3 -8.11 0.74 -7.37
N ARG A 4 -8.58 1.37 -6.29
CA ARG A 4 -8.39 2.81 -6.07
C ARG A 4 -6.90 3.14 -6.14
N LEU A 5 -6.57 4.26 -6.80
CA LEU A 5 -5.21 4.68 -7.12
C LEU A 5 -4.54 5.53 -5.99
N GLY A 6 -5.09 5.54 -4.77
CA GLY A 6 -4.64 6.42 -3.68
C GLY A 6 -4.59 5.75 -2.30
N ARG A 7 -4.03 6.48 -1.32
CA ARG A 7 -4.00 6.09 0.10
C ARG A 7 -5.43 5.88 0.62
N PRO A 8 -5.71 4.81 1.38
CA PRO A 8 -7.02 4.62 2.02
C PRO A 8 -7.40 5.84 2.86
N ASP A 9 -8.60 6.37 2.70
CA ASP A 9 -8.98 7.66 3.28
C ASP A 9 -10.39 7.73 3.87
N ASN A 10 -11.12 6.61 3.93
CA ASN A 10 -12.47 6.55 4.47
C ASN A 10 -12.81 5.15 5.03
N LEU A 11 -13.91 5.06 5.80
CA LEU A 11 -14.35 3.82 6.44
C LEU A 11 -14.75 2.72 5.45
N ASN A 12 -15.12 3.06 4.22
CA ASN A 12 -15.47 2.06 3.20
C ASN A 12 -14.25 1.22 2.80
N ASP A 13 -13.07 1.85 2.72
CA ASP A 13 -11.81 1.14 2.45
C ASP A 13 -11.50 0.12 3.57
N ALA A 14 -11.85 0.44 4.83
CA ALA A 14 -11.72 -0.49 5.95
C ALA A 14 -12.72 -1.66 5.88
N VAL A 15 -13.98 -1.39 5.51
CA VAL A 15 -15.01 -2.42 5.32
C VAL A 15 -14.61 -3.41 4.22
N GLU A 16 -14.11 -2.90 3.08
CA GLU A 16 -13.59 -3.73 1.99
C GLU A 16 -12.36 -4.54 2.42
N ALA A 17 -11.43 -3.94 3.18
CA ALA A 17 -10.25 -4.62 3.72
C ALA A 17 -10.59 -5.74 4.72
N MET A 18 -11.72 -5.64 5.43
CA MET A 18 -12.25 -6.71 6.28
C MET A 18 -12.94 -7.84 5.50
N GLY A 19 -12.99 -7.75 4.16
CA GLY A 19 -13.60 -8.76 3.29
C GLY A 19 -15.13 -8.66 3.20
N TYR A 20 -15.72 -7.57 3.67
CA TYR A 20 -17.15 -7.34 3.54
C TYR A 20 -17.46 -6.79 2.15
N ASN A 21 -18.31 -7.49 1.40
CA ASN A 21 -18.93 -6.93 0.19
C ASN A 21 -20.01 -5.95 0.61
N ILE A 22 -19.68 -4.67 0.57
CA ILE A 22 -20.70 -3.64 0.36
C ILE A 22 -21.34 -3.97 -0.99
N GLY A 23 -22.65 -4.15 -1.06
CA GLY A 23 -23.31 -4.12 -2.37
C GLY A 23 -22.91 -2.79 -3.01
N GLN A 24 -22.52 -2.79 -4.29
CA GLN A 24 -22.16 -1.55 -4.99
C GLN A 24 -23.22 -0.50 -4.69
N THR A 25 -22.92 0.46 -3.81
CA THR A 25 -23.72 1.68 -3.80
C THR A 25 -23.46 2.29 -5.16
N PRO A 26 -24.52 2.69 -5.91
CA PRO A 26 -24.34 3.27 -7.22
C PRO A 26 -23.25 4.33 -7.14
N HIS A 27 -22.22 4.18 -7.97
CA HIS A 27 -21.13 5.14 -8.18
C HIS A 27 -21.64 6.54 -8.62
N GLU A 28 -22.95 6.79 -8.56
CA GLU A 28 -23.68 7.91 -9.14
C GLU A 28 -24.00 9.04 -8.15
N PHE A 29 -23.52 8.95 -6.90
CA PHE A 29 -23.47 10.10 -5.97
C PHE A 29 -22.05 10.65 -5.77
N LEU A 30 -21.15 10.45 -6.73
CA LEU A 30 -19.95 11.28 -6.85
C LEU A 30 -20.38 12.65 -7.42
N GLY A 31 -21.03 13.45 -6.57
CA GLY A 31 -21.10 14.89 -6.78
C GLY A 31 -19.69 15.42 -7.00
N ALA A 32 -19.55 16.36 -7.92
CA ALA A 32 -18.28 16.94 -8.36
C ALA A 32 -17.50 17.70 -7.26
N ASP A 33 -17.90 17.60 -6.01
CA ASP A 33 -17.22 18.10 -4.82
C ASP A 33 -17.10 16.93 -3.85
N GLY A 34 -15.87 16.59 -3.46
CA GLY A 34 -15.50 15.38 -2.73
C GLY A 34 -16.06 15.27 -1.33
N ASP A 35 -17.38 15.16 -1.20
CA ASP A 35 -18.01 14.83 0.06
C ASP A 35 -17.76 13.35 0.35
N LYS A 36 -16.67 13.09 1.08
CA LYS A 36 -16.23 11.78 1.56
C LYS A 36 -17.16 11.21 2.65
N SER A 37 -18.42 11.66 2.71
CA SER A 37 -19.36 11.50 3.81
C SER A 37 -20.02 10.11 3.86
N PHE A 38 -19.26 9.04 3.58
CA PHE A 38 -19.60 7.71 4.07
C PHE A 38 -19.37 7.68 5.59
N THR A 39 -20.37 8.15 6.32
CA THR A 39 -20.40 8.07 7.78
C THR A 39 -20.84 6.67 8.22
N TYR A 40 -20.36 6.22 9.39
CA TYR A 40 -20.80 4.96 10.00
C TYR A 40 -22.33 4.81 10.08
N LYS A 41 -23.05 5.93 10.23
CA LYS A 41 -24.51 6.00 10.26
C LYS A 41 -25.17 5.46 8.98
N ASN A 42 -24.53 5.64 7.83
CA ASN A 42 -25.07 5.23 6.53
C ASN A 42 -24.54 3.85 6.07
N LEU A 43 -23.70 3.18 6.88
CA LEU A 43 -23.17 1.85 6.57
C LEU A 43 -24.28 0.79 6.69
N VAL A 44 -24.55 0.11 5.58
CA VAL A 44 -25.48 -1.02 5.47
C VAL A 44 -24.67 -2.29 5.20
N MET A 45 -24.79 -3.28 6.09
CA MET A 45 -24.19 -4.60 5.89
C MET A 45 -25.18 -5.52 5.16
N HIS A 46 -24.72 -6.22 4.14
CA HIS A 46 -25.53 -7.25 3.46
C HIS A 46 -25.22 -8.65 4.04
N GLY A 47 -26.17 -9.58 3.90
CA GLY A 47 -25.95 -11.00 4.22
C GLY A 47 -26.09 -11.40 5.70
N GLY A 48 -26.77 -10.61 6.53
CA GLY A 48 -27.04 -10.97 7.93
C GLY A 48 -25.81 -10.89 8.85
N LEU A 49 -24.75 -10.21 8.41
CA LEU A 49 -23.52 -10.02 9.17
C LEU A 49 -23.72 -8.97 10.27
N ASN A 50 -23.08 -9.21 11.42
CA ASN A 50 -23.03 -8.21 12.49
C ASN A 50 -22.29 -6.98 11.98
N LYS A 51 -22.88 -5.81 12.19
CA LYS A 51 -22.26 -4.52 11.86
C LYS A 51 -21.02 -4.33 12.73
N PRO A 52 -19.80 -4.22 12.15
CA PRO A 52 -18.62 -3.84 12.91
C PRO A 52 -18.86 -2.51 13.60
N THR A 53 -18.26 -2.29 14.74
CA THR A 53 -18.32 -1.00 15.43
C THR A 53 -17.57 0.07 14.62
N GLU A 54 -17.91 1.35 14.85
CA GLU A 54 -17.20 2.47 14.24
C GLU A 54 -15.71 2.47 14.62
N GLN A 55 -15.40 2.07 15.87
CA GLN A 55 -14.02 1.97 16.35
C GLN A 55 -13.22 0.89 15.60
N GLU A 56 -13.79 -0.30 15.40
CA GLU A 56 -13.11 -1.37 14.64
C GLU A 56 -12.79 -0.94 13.21
N LEU A 57 -13.67 -0.17 12.57
CA LEU A 57 -13.43 0.36 11.22
C LEU A 57 -12.37 1.47 11.22
N LEU A 58 -12.33 2.33 12.24
CA LEU A 58 -11.29 3.35 12.40
C LEU A 58 -9.92 2.73 12.67
N ASP A 59 -9.86 1.71 13.52
CA ASP A 59 -8.63 0.97 13.83
C ASP A 59 -8.12 0.28 12.56
N LYS A 60 -9.01 -0.39 11.82
CA LYS A 60 -8.65 -1.02 10.56
C LYS A 60 -8.22 -0.02 9.49
N LEU A 61 -8.89 1.13 9.39
CA LEU A 61 -8.49 2.22 8.49
C LEU A 61 -7.08 2.72 8.83
N THR A 62 -6.77 2.88 10.11
CA THR A 62 -5.45 3.30 10.58
C THR A 62 -4.38 2.27 10.22
N GLU A 63 -4.68 0.98 10.40
CA GLU A 63 -3.80 -0.14 10.02
C GLU A 63 -3.45 -0.09 8.53
N ILE A 64 -4.46 -0.08 7.65
CA ILE A 64 -4.24 -0.10 6.19
C ILE A 64 -3.57 1.18 5.69
N GLN A 65 -3.81 2.31 6.37
CA GLN A 65 -3.12 3.57 6.10
C GLN A 65 -1.63 3.48 6.45
N ALA A 66 -1.30 2.93 7.63
CA ALA A 66 0.09 2.75 8.03
C ALA A 66 0.84 1.80 7.08
N GLU A 67 0.21 0.70 6.66
CA GLU A 67 0.77 -0.20 5.65
C GLU A 67 1.01 0.51 4.31
N TRP A 68 0.03 1.29 3.85
CA TRP A 68 0.16 2.08 2.63
C TRP A 68 1.29 3.10 2.73
N ASP A 69 1.37 3.83 3.85
CA ASP A 69 2.39 4.85 4.10
C ASP A 69 3.80 4.25 4.13
N VAL A 70 3.95 3.06 4.71
CA VAL A 70 5.21 2.29 4.66
C VAL A 70 5.53 1.88 3.23
N ALA A 71 4.59 1.26 2.51
CA ALA A 71 4.81 0.76 1.15
C ALA A 71 5.09 1.87 0.13
N ASN A 72 4.51 3.06 0.33
CA ASN A 72 4.67 4.23 -0.54
C ASN A 72 5.69 5.23 0.00
N ALA A 73 6.47 4.85 1.03
CA ALA A 73 7.52 5.69 1.55
C ALA A 73 8.49 6.08 0.40
N PRO A 74 8.89 7.36 0.27
CA PRO A 74 9.67 7.83 -0.87
C PRO A 74 10.96 7.03 -1.12
N TYR A 75 11.63 6.57 -0.06
CA TYR A 75 12.85 5.77 -0.19
C TYR A 75 12.58 4.39 -0.83
N ILE A 76 11.44 3.76 -0.57
CA ILE A 76 11.08 2.46 -1.19
C ILE A 76 10.87 2.66 -2.69
N LEU A 77 10.05 3.65 -3.04
CA LEU A 77 9.74 3.95 -4.44
C LEU A 77 11.00 4.34 -5.23
N ASN A 78 11.86 5.17 -4.64
CA ASN A 78 13.10 5.60 -5.27
C ASN A 78 14.10 4.45 -5.44
N ARG A 79 14.26 3.59 -4.42
CA ARG A 79 15.12 2.41 -4.53
C ARG A 79 14.61 1.44 -5.59
N GLY A 80 13.31 1.15 -5.61
CA GLY A 80 12.71 0.27 -6.61
C GLY A 80 12.93 0.73 -8.05
N ARG A 81 12.95 2.05 -8.29
CA ARG A 81 13.28 2.64 -9.59
C ARG A 81 14.77 2.67 -9.90
N ALA A 82 15.62 2.71 -8.88
CA ALA A 82 17.07 2.84 -9.03
C ALA A 82 17.81 1.51 -9.09
N TYR A 83 17.21 0.43 -8.57
CA TYR A 83 17.79 -0.89 -8.68
C TYR A 83 17.84 -1.34 -10.16
N PRO A 84 18.93 -2.01 -10.58
CA PRO A 84 18.98 -2.67 -11.88
C PRO A 84 17.87 -3.73 -12.01
N PRO A 85 17.56 -4.19 -13.23
CA PRO A 85 16.70 -5.35 -13.45
C PRO A 85 17.13 -6.55 -12.59
N VAL A 86 16.17 -7.36 -12.15
CA VAL A 86 16.45 -8.54 -11.31
C VAL A 86 17.36 -9.54 -12.02
N SER A 87 17.24 -9.67 -13.34
CA SER A 87 18.16 -10.51 -14.15
C SER A 87 19.61 -10.10 -13.96
N ASP A 88 19.88 -8.80 -14.05
CA ASP A 88 21.23 -8.25 -13.97
C ASP A 88 21.77 -8.37 -12.55
N GLN A 89 20.90 -8.19 -11.54
CA GLN A 89 21.27 -8.42 -10.16
C GLN A 89 21.66 -9.88 -9.89
N LEU A 90 20.90 -10.84 -10.43
CA LEU A 90 21.22 -12.27 -10.29
C LEU A 90 22.52 -12.64 -11.00
N ASP A 91 22.78 -12.06 -12.18
CA ASP A 91 24.03 -12.25 -12.92
C ASP A 91 25.23 -11.66 -12.15
N MET A 92 25.10 -10.45 -11.61
CA MET A 92 26.10 -9.85 -10.73
C MET A 92 26.40 -10.73 -9.51
N MET A 93 25.37 -11.29 -8.86
CA MET A 93 25.56 -12.20 -7.72
C MET A 93 26.31 -13.48 -8.11
N TYR A 94 26.01 -14.04 -9.28
CA TYR A 94 26.71 -15.21 -9.80
C TYR A 94 28.19 -14.91 -10.03
N HIS A 95 28.49 -13.77 -10.66
CA HIS A 95 29.85 -13.32 -10.91
C HIS A 95 30.61 -12.98 -9.62
N ASP A 96 29.97 -12.31 -8.66
CA ASP A 96 30.55 -12.07 -7.34
C ASP A 96 30.96 -13.37 -6.65
N GLN A 97 30.11 -14.40 -6.71
CA GLN A 97 30.41 -15.71 -6.15
C GLN A 97 31.52 -16.45 -6.91
N LYS A 98 31.54 -16.34 -8.24
CA LYS A 98 32.46 -17.07 -9.12
C LYS A 98 33.85 -16.44 -9.14
N ASP A 99 33.90 -15.13 -9.25
CA ASP A 99 35.10 -14.35 -9.55
C ASP A 99 35.64 -13.63 -8.29
N GLY A 100 34.91 -13.72 -7.16
CA GLY A 100 35.31 -13.13 -5.88
C GLY A 100 35.17 -11.61 -5.83
N THR A 101 34.24 -11.06 -6.62
CA THR A 101 33.95 -9.62 -6.66
C THR A 101 32.80 -9.25 -5.72
N THR A 102 32.51 -7.95 -5.63
CA THR A 102 31.46 -7.37 -4.77
C THR A 102 30.51 -6.45 -5.53
N VAL A 103 30.44 -6.57 -6.85
CA VAL A 103 29.71 -5.66 -7.74
C VAL A 103 28.24 -5.55 -7.35
N TRP A 104 27.60 -6.66 -7.01
CA TRP A 104 26.21 -6.66 -6.56
C TRP A 104 26.07 -5.92 -5.23
N LEU A 105 26.93 -6.23 -4.25
CA LEU A 105 26.91 -5.59 -2.93
C LEU A 105 27.11 -4.07 -3.04
N ASP A 106 28.12 -3.64 -3.80
CA ASP A 106 28.46 -2.24 -4.02
C ASP A 106 27.31 -1.49 -4.72
N THR A 107 26.66 -2.14 -5.70
CA THR A 107 25.49 -1.58 -6.39
C THR A 107 24.30 -1.38 -5.44
N ILE A 108 24.01 -2.38 -4.60
CA ILE A 108 22.92 -2.29 -3.62
C ILE A 108 23.22 -1.22 -2.57
N GLU A 109 24.47 -1.16 -2.10
CA GLU A 109 24.91 -0.16 -1.12
C GLU A 109 24.81 1.26 -1.69
N ALA A 110 25.29 1.49 -2.92
CA ALA A 110 25.19 2.79 -3.59
C ALA A 110 23.73 3.28 -3.68
N VAL A 111 22.79 2.40 -4.05
CA VAL A 111 21.35 2.74 -4.09
C VAL A 111 20.79 3.03 -2.69
N LYS A 112 21.17 2.24 -1.68
CA LYS A 112 20.71 2.44 -0.30
C LYS A 112 21.26 3.71 0.33
N THR A 113 22.50 4.07 0.02
CA THR A 113 23.16 5.31 0.44
C THR A 113 22.54 6.53 -0.24
N LYS A 114 22.22 6.43 -1.53
CA LYS A 114 21.53 7.50 -2.27
C LYS A 114 20.10 7.76 -1.77
N TYR A 115 19.40 6.70 -1.37
CA TYR A 115 18.03 6.77 -0.85
C TYR A 115 17.96 6.14 0.54
N PRO A 116 18.44 6.81 1.60
CA PRO A 116 18.50 6.23 2.93
C PRO A 116 17.09 5.92 3.47
N LYS A 117 17.00 4.86 4.28
CA LYS A 117 15.79 4.61 5.04
C LYS A 117 15.76 5.64 6.18
N PRO A 118 14.65 6.38 6.37
CA PRO A 118 14.54 7.28 7.50
C PRO A 118 14.69 6.49 8.80
N SER A 119 15.43 7.04 9.76
CA SER A 119 15.49 6.49 11.11
C SER A 119 14.11 6.64 11.76
N ASN A 120 13.57 5.54 12.28
CA ASN A 120 12.32 5.54 13.04
C ASN A 120 12.48 6.27 14.38
#